data_AF-A0A6L3EXD4-F1
#
_entry.id   AF-A0A6L3EXD4-F1
#
_cell.length_a   1.000
_cell.length_b   1.000
_cell.length_c   1.000
_cell.angle_alpha   90.00
_cell.angle_beta   90.00
_cell.angle_gamma   90.00
#
_symmetry.space_group_name_H-M   'P 1'
#
loop_
_entity.id
_entity.type
_entity.pdbx_description
1 polymer ?
#
loop_
_entity_poly.entity_id
_entity_poly.type
_entity_poly.pdbx_seq_one_letter_code
_entity_poly.pdbx_strand_id
1 'polypeptide(L)'
;MNLLKHPEYKKYLADRELVDAVRAALVAWMDGNEAAGDGLKTAVSHLTTLFQKYNQVMWQAYPFCRMCLGGCCVVGASEVTPIDVAALTVLGHDLPVLPEQTHHDERACVYLGEQGCTWPADWRPLKCMTFFSLGSGDWQLESADEDYGRLTQALQAIFEKYLPTILGEDHAIDVRTLVDPIQFAPMLSRALADVYLPEGMGGENGYFGGAQYRRLPTTDADPISSALMFIAEVIEQIVENPNKDDDTLLADLEQFEWILTGQPSKLKGMLGVLNGRYATTSSNSIHAQFSQHIQFMLHHRF
;
A
#
# COMPACT_ATOMS: atom_id res chain seq x y z
N MET A 1 -21.34 10.21 -4.97
CA MET A 1 -21.07 10.70 -3.61
C MET A 1 -20.49 12.11 -3.68
N ASN A 2 -20.83 12.97 -2.72
CA ASN A 2 -20.17 14.29 -2.60
C ASN A 2 -18.73 14.07 -2.13
N LEU A 3 -17.73 14.66 -2.80
CA LEU A 3 -16.31 14.51 -2.49
C LEU A 3 -15.98 14.87 -1.04
N LEU A 4 -16.64 15.88 -0.46
CA LEU A 4 -16.46 16.28 0.95
C LEU A 4 -16.84 15.17 1.94
N LYS A 5 -17.64 14.19 1.51
CA LYS A 5 -18.06 13.04 2.30
C LYS A 5 -17.21 11.79 2.03
N HIS A 6 -16.30 11.84 1.07
CA HIS A 6 -15.41 10.72 0.78
C HIS A 6 -14.43 10.52 1.96
N PRO A 7 -14.18 9.28 2.43
CA PRO A 7 -13.31 9.03 3.57
C PRO A 7 -11.88 9.56 3.38
N GLU A 8 -11.36 9.47 2.16
CA GLU A 8 -10.03 10.00 1.79
C GLU A 8 -10.01 11.51 1.45
N TYR A 9 -11.10 12.27 1.60
CA TYR A 9 -11.08 13.70 1.23
C TYR A 9 -10.06 14.52 2.02
N LYS A 10 -9.92 14.25 3.32
CA LYS A 10 -8.89 14.90 4.15
C LYS A 10 -7.48 14.59 3.66
N LYS A 11 -7.26 13.34 3.22
CA LYS A 11 -6.00 12.91 2.62
C LYS A 11 -5.74 13.65 1.31
N TYR A 12 -6.74 13.79 0.44
CA TYR A 12 -6.62 14.59 -0.78
C TYR A 12 -6.19 16.04 -0.50
N LEU A 13 -6.74 16.67 0.55
CA LEU A 13 -6.31 18.02 0.96
C LEU A 13 -4.85 18.02 1.44
N ALA A 14 -4.45 17.03 2.24
CA ALA A 14 -3.06 16.89 2.68
C ALA A 14 -2.10 16.66 1.49
N ASP A 15 -2.50 15.85 0.51
CA ASP A 15 -1.73 15.61 -0.71
C ASP A 15 -1.52 16.92 -1.50
N ARG A 16 -2.53 17.81 -1.54
CA ARG A 16 -2.41 19.15 -2.16
C ARG A 16 -1.42 20.03 -1.42
N GLU A 17 -1.55 20.11 -0.09
CA GLU A 17 -0.63 20.90 0.75
C GLU A 17 0.81 20.42 0.59
N LEU A 18 1.01 19.10 0.55
CA LEU A 18 2.31 18.48 0.29
C LEU A 18 2.86 18.87 -1.10
N VAL A 19 2.05 18.75 -2.15
CA VAL A 19 2.46 19.09 -3.52
C VAL A 19 2.87 20.55 -3.61
N ASP A 20 2.08 21.47 -3.06
CA ASP A 20 2.36 22.90 -3.09
C ASP A 20 3.68 23.22 -2.35
N ALA A 21 3.88 22.66 -1.16
CA ALA A 21 5.08 22.88 -0.35
C ALA A 21 6.34 22.30 -1.00
N VAL A 22 6.31 21.03 -1.43
CA VAL A 22 7.48 20.36 -2.01
C VAL A 22 7.82 20.92 -3.38
N ARG A 23 6.83 21.22 -4.24
CA ARG A 23 7.08 21.78 -5.58
C ARG A 23 7.80 23.12 -5.49
N ALA A 24 7.33 24.02 -4.62
CA ALA A 24 7.95 25.33 -4.47
C ALA A 24 9.42 25.22 -4.03
N ALA A 25 9.70 24.36 -3.05
CA ALA A 25 11.06 24.11 -2.57
C ALA A 25 11.94 23.41 -3.63
N LEU A 26 11.38 22.45 -4.36
CA LEU A 26 12.10 21.70 -5.39
C LEU A 26 12.49 22.58 -6.58
N VAL A 27 11.57 23.44 -7.07
CA VAL A 27 11.87 24.38 -8.16
C VAL A 27 13.01 25.32 -7.77
N ALA A 28 12.93 25.93 -6.57
CA ALA A 28 13.97 26.83 -6.08
C ALA A 28 15.33 26.10 -5.93
N TRP A 29 15.32 24.84 -5.51
CA TRP A 29 16.54 24.04 -5.43
C TRP A 29 17.11 23.69 -6.80
N MET A 30 16.29 23.27 -7.76
CA MET A 30 16.72 22.91 -9.11
C MET A 30 17.32 24.10 -9.86
N ASP A 31 16.79 25.32 -9.68
CA ASP A 31 17.34 26.54 -10.28
C ASP A 31 18.79 26.81 -9.84
N GLY A 32 19.15 26.39 -8.62
CA GLY A 32 20.51 26.49 -8.09
C GLY A 32 21.38 25.24 -8.32
N ASN A 33 20.80 24.13 -8.81
CA ASN A 33 21.43 22.82 -8.88
C ASN A 33 21.08 22.10 -10.21
N GLU A 34 21.35 22.75 -11.35
CA GLU A 34 20.94 22.29 -12.68
C GLU A 34 21.28 20.81 -12.96
N ALA A 35 22.53 20.40 -12.68
CA ALA A 35 22.97 19.02 -12.89
C ALA A 35 22.18 17.99 -12.04
N ALA A 36 21.81 18.35 -10.81
CA ALA A 36 20.99 17.49 -9.96
C ALA A 36 19.53 17.42 -10.46
N GLY A 37 18.99 18.56 -10.93
CA GLY A 37 17.69 18.62 -11.60
C GLY A 37 17.63 17.75 -12.86
N ASP A 38 18.68 17.75 -13.67
CA ASP A 38 18.78 16.87 -14.85
C ASP A 38 18.95 15.39 -14.48
N GLY A 39 19.66 15.11 -13.39
CA GLY A 39 19.71 13.78 -12.78
C GLY A 39 18.33 13.27 -12.39
N LEU A 40 17.53 14.09 -11.70
CA LEU A 40 16.14 13.76 -11.32
C LEU A 40 15.24 13.54 -12.55
N LYS A 41 15.32 14.40 -13.58
CA LYS A 41 14.57 14.20 -14.84
C LYS A 41 14.90 12.86 -15.49
N THR A 42 16.19 12.52 -15.55
CA THR A 42 16.67 11.24 -16.10
C THR A 42 16.14 10.06 -15.29
N ALA A 43 16.21 10.16 -13.96
CA ALA A 43 15.70 9.15 -13.04
C ALA A 43 14.20 8.91 -13.21
N VAL A 44 13.40 9.98 -13.29
CA VAL A 44 11.95 9.90 -13.51
C VAL A 44 11.63 9.25 -14.85
N SER A 45 12.36 9.59 -15.92
CA SER A 45 12.21 8.95 -17.24
C SER A 45 12.51 7.43 -17.18
N HIS A 46 13.57 7.04 -16.47
CA HIS A 46 13.91 5.64 -16.27
C HIS A 46 12.87 4.91 -15.40
N LEU A 47 12.34 5.55 -14.35
CA LEU A 47 11.25 5.00 -13.54
C LEU A 47 9.97 4.79 -14.35
N THR A 48 9.57 5.77 -15.17
CA THR A 48 8.43 5.60 -16.08
C THR A 48 8.65 4.39 -17.01
N THR A 49 9.86 4.21 -17.53
CA THR A 49 10.21 3.04 -18.36
C THR A 49 10.13 1.73 -17.56
N LEU A 50 10.67 1.71 -16.34
CA LEU A 50 10.60 0.57 -15.43
C LEU A 50 9.14 0.18 -15.21
N PHE A 51 8.29 1.12 -14.83
CA PHE A 51 6.89 0.85 -14.54
C PHE A 51 6.06 0.49 -15.78
N GLN A 52 6.41 0.99 -16.96
CA GLN A 52 5.83 0.49 -18.22
C GLN A 52 6.15 -0.99 -18.44
N LYS A 53 7.39 -1.42 -18.14
CA LYS A 53 7.79 -2.83 -18.23
C LYS A 53 7.15 -3.70 -17.16
N TYR A 54 7.06 -3.18 -15.94
CA TYR A 54 6.32 -3.80 -14.84
C TYR A 54 4.85 -4.04 -15.24
N ASN A 55 4.16 -3.00 -15.69
CA ASN A 55 2.77 -3.08 -16.13
C ASN A 55 2.59 -4.00 -17.34
N GLN A 56 3.56 -4.08 -18.24
CA GLN A 56 3.52 -5.02 -19.36
C GLN A 56 3.48 -6.48 -18.88
N VAL A 57 4.30 -6.85 -17.89
CA VAL A 57 4.27 -8.19 -17.28
C VAL A 57 2.90 -8.45 -16.66
N MET A 58 2.40 -7.47 -15.89
CA MET A 58 1.09 -7.52 -15.26
C MET A 58 -0.04 -7.76 -16.27
N TRP A 59 -0.06 -7.02 -17.38
CA TRP A 59 -1.10 -7.14 -18.41
C TRP A 59 -1.04 -8.43 -19.22
N GLN A 60 0.14 -9.04 -19.34
CA GLN A 60 0.31 -10.31 -20.04
C GLN A 60 -0.10 -11.49 -19.16
N ALA A 61 0.18 -11.42 -17.87
CA ALA A 61 -0.13 -12.48 -16.92
C ALA A 61 -1.58 -12.44 -16.44
N TYR A 62 -2.21 -11.26 -16.37
CA TYR A 62 -3.51 -11.08 -15.73
C TYR A 62 -4.48 -10.16 -16.47
N PRO A 63 -5.78 -10.50 -16.49
CA PRO A 63 -6.84 -9.59 -16.93
C PRO A 63 -7.14 -8.56 -15.83
N PHE A 64 -6.17 -7.68 -15.54
CA PHE A 64 -6.34 -6.59 -14.57
C PHE A 64 -7.52 -5.68 -14.90
N CYS A 65 -8.01 -4.96 -13.88
CA CYS A 65 -8.94 -3.86 -14.07
C CYS A 65 -8.32 -2.82 -15.02
N ARG A 66 -8.72 -2.83 -16.29
CA ARG A 66 -8.21 -1.90 -17.30
C ARG A 66 -8.52 -0.43 -16.98
N MET A 67 -9.48 -0.18 -16.08
CA MET A 67 -9.86 1.18 -15.67
C MET A 67 -8.75 1.92 -14.90
N CYS A 68 -7.82 1.19 -14.27
CA CYS A 68 -6.71 1.78 -13.51
C CYS A 68 -5.34 1.64 -14.19
N LEU A 69 -5.29 0.99 -15.37
CA LEU A 69 -4.07 0.62 -16.08
C LEU A 69 -3.07 -0.20 -15.24
N GLY A 70 -3.54 -0.89 -14.19
CA GLY A 70 -2.71 -1.69 -13.27
C GLY A 70 -2.44 -1.03 -11.91
N GLY A 71 -2.94 0.18 -11.64
CA GLY A 71 -2.80 0.82 -10.33
C GLY A 71 -3.86 0.40 -9.29
N CYS A 72 -3.57 0.55 -8.00
CA CYS A 72 -4.58 0.28 -6.97
C CYS A 72 -5.71 1.34 -6.97
N CYS A 73 -6.97 0.91 -7.12
CA CYS A 73 -8.16 1.77 -7.03
C CYS A 73 -8.97 1.54 -5.76
N VAL A 74 -8.31 1.13 -4.69
CA VAL A 74 -8.93 0.89 -3.38
C VAL A 74 -8.59 2.04 -2.44
N VAL A 75 -9.53 2.41 -1.56
CA VAL A 75 -9.26 3.33 -0.45
C VAL A 75 -8.06 2.88 0.37
N GLY A 76 -7.24 3.85 0.79
CA GLY A 76 -6.04 3.66 1.60
C GLY A 76 -4.81 3.25 0.78
N ALA A 77 -4.99 2.91 -0.50
CA ALA A 77 -3.90 2.47 -1.35
C ALA A 77 -3.17 3.61 -2.07
N SER A 78 -3.79 4.79 -2.19
CA SER A 78 -3.07 5.97 -2.67
C SER A 78 -2.18 6.51 -1.56
N GLU A 79 -0.96 6.90 -1.90
CA GLU A 79 -0.02 7.53 -0.98
C GLU A 79 0.88 8.43 -1.81
N VAL A 80 0.79 9.75 -1.58
CA VAL A 80 1.57 10.73 -2.33
C VAL A 80 2.80 11.05 -1.50
N THR A 81 3.96 10.84 -2.08
CA THR A 81 5.26 11.03 -1.43
C THR A 81 6.02 12.18 -2.10
N PRO A 82 7.08 12.74 -1.46
CA PRO A 82 7.88 13.81 -2.07
C PRO A 82 8.45 13.46 -3.45
N ILE A 83 8.80 12.19 -3.69
CA ILE A 83 9.28 11.76 -5.01
C ILE A 83 8.17 11.75 -6.06
N ASP A 84 6.91 11.53 -5.68
CA ASP A 84 5.77 11.70 -6.60
C ASP A 84 5.58 13.16 -6.99
N VAL A 85 5.74 14.08 -6.02
CA VAL A 85 5.72 15.52 -6.31
C VAL A 85 6.88 15.91 -7.22
N ALA A 86 8.06 15.35 -6.99
CA ALA A 86 9.24 15.58 -7.80
C ALA A 86 9.03 15.12 -9.24
N ALA A 87 8.48 13.91 -9.43
CA ALA A 87 8.12 13.40 -10.74
C ALA A 87 7.08 14.27 -11.45
N LEU A 88 5.99 14.64 -10.78
CA LEU A 88 5.01 15.58 -11.35
C LEU A 88 5.66 16.90 -11.77
N THR A 89 6.56 17.43 -10.94
CA THR A 89 7.24 18.71 -11.20
C THR A 89 8.11 18.63 -12.46
N VAL A 90 8.95 17.59 -12.58
CA VAL A 90 9.84 17.47 -13.75
C VAL A 90 9.11 17.07 -15.03
N LEU A 91 7.96 16.40 -14.92
CA LEU A 91 7.09 16.09 -16.06
C LEU A 91 6.18 17.26 -16.46
N GLY A 92 6.12 18.33 -15.65
CA GLY A 92 5.27 19.49 -15.90
C GLY A 92 3.78 19.22 -15.67
N HIS A 93 3.44 18.28 -14.79
CA HIS A 93 2.07 17.93 -14.44
C HIS A 93 1.64 18.53 -13.11
N ASP A 94 0.34 18.74 -12.93
CA ASP A 94 -0.28 19.12 -11.67
C ASP A 94 -0.88 17.92 -10.93
N LEU A 95 -1.07 18.05 -9.62
CA LEU A 95 -1.92 17.10 -8.89
C LEU A 95 -3.35 17.19 -9.43
N PRO A 96 -4.06 16.07 -9.66
CA PRO A 96 -5.41 16.10 -10.18
C PRO A 96 -6.37 16.96 -9.34
N VAL A 97 -7.15 17.80 -10.02
CA VAL A 97 -8.29 18.49 -9.41
C VAL A 97 -9.50 17.57 -9.48
N LEU A 98 -10.03 17.19 -8.33
CA LEU A 98 -11.15 16.25 -8.24
C LEU A 98 -12.50 16.99 -8.29
N PRO A 99 -13.51 16.46 -9.00
CA PRO A 99 -14.84 17.06 -9.06
C PRO A 99 -15.56 16.98 -7.71
N GLU A 100 -16.46 17.92 -7.42
CA GLU A 100 -17.27 17.93 -6.18
C GLU A 100 -18.15 16.68 -6.02
N GLN A 101 -18.50 16.03 -7.13
CA GLN A 101 -19.25 14.78 -7.14
C GLN A 101 -18.34 13.67 -7.68
N THR A 102 -18.15 12.62 -6.88
CA THR A 102 -17.55 11.36 -7.31
C THR A 102 -18.69 10.39 -7.65
N HIS A 103 -18.54 9.53 -8.65
CA HIS A 103 -19.55 8.50 -8.94
C HIS A 103 -19.29 7.18 -8.20
N HIS A 104 -18.22 7.13 -7.40
CA HIS A 104 -17.77 5.93 -6.72
C HIS A 104 -18.22 5.88 -5.25
N ASP A 105 -18.20 4.69 -4.68
CA ASP A 105 -18.54 4.46 -3.28
C ASP A 105 -17.38 4.83 -2.34
N GLU A 106 -17.59 4.63 -1.04
CA GLU A 106 -16.60 4.91 0.01
C GLU A 106 -15.38 3.98 0.01
N ARG A 107 -15.34 2.94 -0.84
CA ARG A 107 -14.25 1.96 -0.93
C ARG A 107 -13.34 2.21 -2.13
N ALA A 108 -13.76 3.06 -3.06
CA ALA A 108 -12.94 3.47 -4.19
C ALA A 108 -11.89 4.51 -3.81
N CYS A 109 -10.71 4.42 -4.42
CA CYS A 109 -9.70 5.47 -4.32
C CYS A 109 -10.27 6.84 -4.72
N VAL A 110 -9.96 7.88 -3.95
CA VAL A 110 -10.42 9.26 -4.21
C VAL A 110 -10.02 9.80 -5.59
N TYR A 111 -8.93 9.26 -6.15
CA TYR A 111 -8.42 9.59 -7.49
C TYR A 111 -9.04 8.74 -8.62
N LEU A 112 -10.04 7.91 -8.34
CA LEU A 112 -10.79 7.21 -9.38
C LEU A 112 -11.85 8.15 -9.97
N GLY A 113 -11.73 8.49 -11.26
CA GLY A 113 -12.71 9.25 -12.03
C GLY A 113 -13.61 8.35 -12.87
N GLU A 114 -14.48 8.95 -13.68
CA GLU A 114 -15.37 8.20 -14.59
C GLU A 114 -14.60 7.46 -15.68
N GLN A 115 -13.51 8.04 -16.16
CA GLN A 115 -12.66 7.49 -17.24
C GLN A 115 -11.46 6.71 -16.70
N GLY A 116 -11.46 6.37 -15.40
CA GLY A 116 -10.34 5.72 -14.73
C GLY A 116 -9.57 6.66 -13.80
N CYS A 117 -8.33 6.30 -13.47
CA CYS A 117 -7.51 7.09 -12.55
C CYS A 117 -7.22 8.49 -13.09
N THR A 118 -7.44 9.53 -12.28
CA THR A 118 -7.32 10.95 -12.66
C THR A 118 -5.89 11.46 -12.74
N TRP A 119 -4.90 10.69 -12.28
CA TRP A 119 -3.49 11.03 -12.40
C TRP A 119 -3.04 11.08 -13.89
N PRO A 120 -1.91 11.74 -14.23
CA PRO A 120 -1.33 11.76 -15.58
C PRO A 120 -0.79 10.41 -16.05
N ALA A 121 -1.13 9.90 -17.24
CA ALA A 121 -0.85 8.49 -17.59
C ALA A 121 0.63 8.04 -17.50
N ASP A 122 1.57 8.97 -17.60
CA ASP A 122 3.01 8.78 -17.48
C ASP A 122 3.53 8.76 -16.03
N TRP A 123 2.72 9.17 -15.05
CA TRP A 123 3.04 9.06 -13.63
C TRP A 123 1.83 8.76 -12.73
N ARG A 124 2.02 7.82 -11.81
CA ARG A 124 1.08 7.51 -10.73
C ARG A 124 1.89 7.51 -9.43
N PRO A 125 1.27 7.64 -8.25
CA PRO A 125 2.02 7.52 -7.01
C PRO A 125 2.77 6.18 -6.96
N LEU A 126 4.01 6.18 -6.46
CA LEU A 126 4.86 4.98 -6.47
C LEU A 126 4.14 3.76 -5.89
N LYS A 127 3.44 3.94 -4.75
CA LYS A 127 2.62 2.88 -4.15
C LYS A 127 1.59 2.31 -5.12
N CYS A 128 0.92 3.16 -5.90
CA CYS A 128 -0.01 2.70 -6.92
C CYS A 128 0.69 1.94 -8.06
N MET A 129 1.92 2.32 -8.43
CA MET A 129 2.66 1.71 -9.53
C MET A 129 3.34 0.38 -9.16
N THR A 130 3.71 0.22 -7.89
CA THR A 130 4.29 -1.02 -7.36
C THR A 130 3.22 -1.97 -6.82
N PHE A 131 2.02 -1.47 -6.54
CA PHE A 131 0.95 -2.30 -6.02
C PHE A 131 0.38 -3.21 -7.09
N PHE A 132 0.19 -4.46 -6.72
CA PHE A 132 -0.62 -5.39 -7.46
C PHE A 132 -1.49 -6.17 -6.49
N SER A 133 -2.78 -6.25 -6.81
CA SER A 133 -3.70 -7.17 -6.15
C SER A 133 -4.11 -8.20 -7.18
N LEU A 134 -4.15 -9.47 -6.79
CA LEU A 134 -4.68 -10.54 -7.62
C LEU A 134 -6.23 -10.49 -7.70
N GLY A 135 -6.85 -9.42 -7.19
CA GLY A 135 -8.28 -9.25 -7.14
C GLY A 135 -8.95 -10.05 -6.03
N SER A 136 -10.28 -9.91 -5.94
CA SER A 136 -11.16 -10.79 -5.18
C SER A 136 -12.22 -11.36 -6.14
N GLY A 137 -12.59 -12.63 -5.97
CA GLY A 137 -13.48 -13.38 -6.86
C GLY A 137 -12.82 -14.66 -7.41
N ASP A 138 -13.31 -15.17 -8.55
CA ASP A 138 -12.85 -16.41 -9.23
C ASP A 138 -11.37 -16.42 -9.69
N TRP A 139 -10.62 -15.36 -9.35
CA TRP A 139 -9.23 -15.13 -9.77
C TRP A 139 -8.29 -14.91 -8.57
N GLN A 140 -8.68 -15.35 -7.37
CA GLN A 140 -7.74 -15.46 -6.25
C GLN A 140 -6.67 -16.48 -6.62
N LEU A 141 -5.46 -16.01 -6.90
CA LEU A 141 -4.31 -16.87 -6.71
C LEU A 141 -3.93 -16.76 -5.26
N GLU A 142 -3.94 -17.89 -4.58
CA GLU A 142 -3.40 -17.96 -3.24
C GLU A 142 -1.92 -17.59 -3.31
N SER A 143 -1.37 -16.98 -2.26
CA SER A 143 0.07 -16.68 -2.19
C SER A 143 0.94 -17.95 -2.31
N ALA A 144 0.35 -19.12 -2.09
CA ALA A 144 0.92 -20.45 -2.31
C ALA A 144 0.82 -20.97 -3.76
N ASP A 145 0.16 -20.25 -4.66
CA ASP A 145 0.01 -20.63 -6.06
C ASP A 145 1.32 -20.43 -6.83
N GLU A 146 1.74 -21.44 -7.59
CA GLU A 146 2.94 -21.40 -8.43
C GLU A 146 2.90 -20.21 -9.41
N ASP A 147 1.69 -19.83 -9.84
CA ASP A 147 1.48 -18.69 -10.73
C ASP A 147 1.73 -17.34 -10.04
N TYR A 148 1.44 -17.21 -8.73
CA TYR A 148 1.81 -16.03 -7.94
C TYR A 148 3.32 -15.91 -7.82
N GLY A 149 4.00 -17.01 -7.44
CA GLY A 149 5.47 -17.04 -7.36
C GLY A 149 6.13 -16.68 -8.69
N ARG A 150 5.61 -17.20 -9.80
CA ARG A 150 6.08 -16.87 -11.16
C ARG A 150 5.86 -15.38 -11.50
N LEU A 151 4.71 -14.81 -11.16
CA LEU A 151 4.45 -13.39 -11.37
C LEU A 151 5.43 -12.55 -10.56
N THR A 152 5.55 -12.80 -9.25
CA THR A 152 6.43 -12.00 -8.39
C THR A 152 7.88 -12.09 -8.85
N GLN A 153 8.38 -13.27 -9.24
CA GLN A 153 9.72 -13.41 -9.83
C GLN A 153 9.88 -12.59 -11.12
N ALA A 154 8.88 -12.61 -12.00
CA ALA A 154 8.93 -11.82 -13.23
C ALA A 154 8.96 -10.31 -12.94
N LEU A 155 8.20 -9.85 -11.94
CA LEU A 155 8.20 -8.44 -11.52
C LEU A 155 9.50 -8.05 -10.81
N GLN A 156 10.04 -8.91 -9.95
CA GLN A 156 11.34 -8.73 -9.30
C GLN A 156 12.45 -8.57 -10.35
N ALA A 157 12.47 -9.42 -11.38
CA ALA A 157 13.44 -9.33 -12.47
C ALA A 157 13.40 -7.99 -13.22
N ILE A 158 12.23 -7.32 -13.29
CA ILE A 158 12.15 -5.96 -13.82
C ILE A 158 12.89 -4.99 -12.88
N PHE A 159 12.61 -5.02 -11.57
CA PHE A 159 13.31 -4.14 -10.64
C PHE A 159 14.82 -4.39 -10.58
N GLU A 160 15.27 -5.65 -10.53
CA GLU A 160 16.70 -6.01 -10.55
C GLU A 160 17.42 -5.46 -11.78
N LYS A 161 16.75 -5.49 -12.94
CA LYS A 161 17.32 -5.01 -14.18
C LYS A 161 17.41 -3.49 -14.25
N TYR A 162 16.39 -2.78 -13.79
CA TYR A 162 16.25 -1.34 -14.04
C TYR A 162 16.67 -0.46 -12.85
N LEU A 163 16.47 -0.89 -11.60
CA LEU A 163 16.81 -0.08 -10.41
C LEU A 163 18.29 0.31 -10.33
N PRO A 164 19.28 -0.54 -10.63
CA PRO A 164 20.68 -0.13 -10.53
C PRO A 164 21.02 1.05 -11.47
N THR A 165 20.33 1.17 -12.60
CA THR A 165 20.50 2.30 -13.54
C THR A 165 19.82 3.58 -13.09
N ILE A 166 18.95 3.49 -12.07
CA ILE A 166 18.26 4.62 -11.45
C ILE A 166 19.05 4.98 -10.18
N LEU A 167 19.06 4.09 -9.19
CA LEU A 167 19.63 4.39 -7.87
C LEU A 167 21.17 4.37 -7.83
N GLY A 168 21.84 3.77 -8.82
CA GLY A 168 23.27 3.47 -8.77
C GLY A 168 23.56 2.14 -8.06
N GLU A 169 24.77 1.61 -8.25
CA GLU A 169 25.16 0.29 -7.71
C GLU A 169 25.25 0.27 -6.17
N ASP A 170 25.49 1.42 -5.54
CA ASP A 170 25.67 1.55 -4.09
C ASP A 170 24.33 1.60 -3.30
N HIS A 171 23.20 1.76 -3.99
CA HIS A 171 21.88 1.93 -3.39
C HIS A 171 21.01 0.69 -3.60
N ALA A 172 21.45 -0.43 -3.01
CA ALA A 172 20.76 -1.71 -3.09
C ALA A 172 19.43 -1.68 -2.31
N ILE A 173 18.32 -1.89 -3.02
CA ILE A 173 17.03 -2.24 -2.42
C ILE A 173 16.87 -3.76 -2.50
N ASP A 174 16.45 -4.38 -1.41
CA ASP A 174 16.06 -5.79 -1.45
C ASP A 174 14.74 -5.94 -2.20
N VAL A 175 14.82 -6.20 -3.51
CA VAL A 175 13.65 -6.41 -4.38
C VAL A 175 12.77 -7.58 -3.94
N ARG A 176 13.27 -8.48 -3.08
CA ARG A 176 12.48 -9.61 -2.58
C ARG A 176 11.30 -9.13 -1.74
N THR A 177 11.38 -7.93 -1.15
CA THR A 177 10.26 -7.33 -0.40
C THR A 177 9.11 -6.89 -1.32
N LEU A 178 9.25 -6.95 -2.65
CA LEU A 178 8.15 -6.69 -3.60
C LEU A 178 6.95 -7.62 -3.41
N VAL A 179 7.13 -8.80 -2.79
CA VAL A 179 6.02 -9.69 -2.37
C VAL A 179 5.04 -8.98 -1.45
N ASP A 180 5.50 -7.94 -0.75
CA ASP A 180 4.72 -7.02 0.05
C ASP A 180 4.81 -5.61 -0.56
N PRO A 181 3.92 -5.27 -1.51
CA PRO A 181 3.92 -3.95 -2.13
C PRO A 181 3.63 -2.80 -1.15
N ILE A 182 3.06 -3.09 0.03
CA ILE A 182 2.80 -2.09 1.08
C ILE A 182 4.12 -1.65 1.71
N GLN A 183 5.06 -2.59 1.91
CA GLN A 183 6.39 -2.29 2.46
C GLN A 183 7.39 -1.83 1.39
N PHE A 184 7.29 -2.38 0.17
CA PHE A 184 8.24 -2.06 -0.90
C PHE A 184 8.15 -0.61 -1.37
N ALA A 185 6.94 -0.04 -1.51
CA ALA A 185 6.77 1.33 -1.99
C ALA A 185 7.43 2.40 -1.10
N PRO A 186 7.23 2.39 0.24
CA PRO A 186 7.94 3.29 1.14
C PRO A 186 9.46 3.15 1.08
N MET A 187 9.98 1.91 0.98
CA MET A 187 11.41 1.66 0.83
C MET A 187 11.96 2.27 -0.47
N LEU A 188 11.27 2.05 -1.59
CA LEU A 188 11.65 2.61 -2.89
C LEU A 188 11.57 4.13 -2.89
N SER A 189 10.49 4.69 -2.34
CA SER A 189 10.30 6.14 -2.23
C SER A 189 11.44 6.79 -1.44
N ARG A 190 11.81 6.21 -0.30
CA ARG A 190 12.92 6.69 0.53
C ARG A 190 14.27 6.62 -0.20
N ALA A 191 14.58 5.48 -0.82
CA ALA A 191 15.83 5.33 -1.55
C ALA A 191 15.95 6.34 -2.70
N LEU A 192 14.87 6.59 -3.44
CA LEU A 192 14.84 7.61 -4.49
C LEU A 192 15.00 9.01 -3.91
N ALA A 193 14.35 9.29 -2.79
CA ALA A 193 14.44 10.58 -2.13
C ALA A 193 15.86 10.88 -1.62
N ASP A 194 16.52 9.89 -1.02
CA ASP A 194 17.90 10.01 -0.52
C ASP A 194 18.92 10.30 -1.64
N VAL A 195 18.65 9.83 -2.86
CA VAL A 195 19.52 10.03 -4.04
C VAL A 195 19.23 11.35 -4.75
N TYR A 196 17.95 11.71 -4.91
CA TYR A 196 17.55 12.75 -5.87
C TYR A 196 16.94 14.00 -5.26
N LEU A 197 16.57 13.99 -3.99
CA LEU A 197 15.97 15.15 -3.33
C LEU A 197 16.97 15.80 -2.37
N PRO A 198 16.89 17.13 -2.17
CA PRO A 198 17.72 17.80 -1.18
C PRO A 198 17.47 17.27 0.23
N GLU A 199 18.49 17.34 1.08
CA GLU A 199 18.41 16.92 2.47
C GLU A 199 17.20 17.57 3.17
N GLY A 200 16.43 16.76 3.89
CA GLY A 200 15.21 17.19 4.58
C GLY A 200 13.94 17.21 3.72
N MET A 201 14.05 17.14 2.38
CA MET A 201 12.87 17.01 1.49
C MET A 201 12.42 15.56 1.34
N GLY A 202 13.35 14.60 1.46
CA GLY A 202 13.04 13.17 1.50
C GLY A 202 12.54 12.66 2.86
N GLY A 203 12.55 13.51 3.89
CA GLY A 203 12.04 13.15 5.20
C GLY A 203 10.55 12.83 5.16
N GLU A 204 10.07 12.07 6.14
CA GLU A 204 8.65 11.66 6.33
C GLU A 204 7.66 12.84 6.47
N ASN A 205 8.11 14.09 6.31
CA ASN A 205 7.40 15.35 6.52
C ASN A 205 6.50 15.76 5.32
N GLY A 206 5.76 14.80 4.80
CA GLY A 206 4.54 15.05 4.03
C GLY A 206 3.29 14.44 4.65
N TYR A 207 3.46 13.57 5.65
CA TYR A 207 2.37 13.18 6.53
C TYR A 207 2.22 14.24 7.65
N PHE A 208 1.40 15.28 7.40
CA PHE A 208 0.80 16.07 8.49
C PHE A 208 -0.06 15.14 9.33
N GLY A 209 0.56 14.56 10.36
CA GLY A 209 0.00 13.46 11.10
C GLY A 209 0.11 12.18 10.30
N GLY A 210 1.17 11.42 10.58
CA GLY A 210 0.93 10.01 10.72
C GLY A 210 -0.36 9.84 11.54
N ALA A 211 -1.22 8.93 11.11
CA ALA A 211 -1.48 7.87 12.07
C ALA A 211 -0.08 7.44 12.52
N GLN A 212 0.34 7.98 13.66
CA GLN A 212 1.50 7.48 14.32
C GLN A 212 1.18 5.98 14.40
N TYR A 213 1.96 5.13 13.73
CA TYR A 213 2.50 4.02 14.50
C TYR A 213 3.32 4.68 15.59
N ARG A 214 2.62 5.13 16.62
CA ARG A 214 3.18 5.72 17.80
C ARG A 214 4.04 4.59 18.32
N ARG A 215 5.37 4.75 18.33
CA ARG A 215 6.09 4.22 19.49
C ARG A 215 5.50 4.96 20.68
N LEU A 216 4.38 4.41 21.17
CA LEU A 216 3.89 4.69 22.50
C LEU A 216 5.06 4.42 23.44
N PRO A 217 5.20 5.22 24.50
CA PRO A 217 6.02 4.81 25.62
C PRO A 217 5.59 3.38 25.98
N THR A 218 6.57 2.50 26.18
CA THR A 218 6.37 1.17 26.73
C THR A 218 5.33 1.20 27.84
N THR A 219 4.20 0.53 27.58
CA THR A 219 3.08 0.02 28.40
C THR A 219 1.75 0.40 27.73
N ASP A 220 0.99 -0.62 27.31
CA ASP A 220 -0.30 -0.58 26.57
C ASP A 220 -0.14 -0.66 25.03
N ALA A 221 0.04 -1.88 24.52
CA ALA A 221 0.10 -2.17 23.08
C ALA A 221 -1.25 -1.88 22.37
N ASP A 222 -1.17 -1.34 21.16
CA ASP A 222 -2.32 -1.15 20.27
C ASP A 222 -3.04 -2.51 20.02
N PRO A 223 -4.34 -2.62 20.32
CA PRO A 223 -5.09 -3.87 20.17
C PRO A 223 -5.06 -4.48 18.78
N ILE A 224 -5.05 -3.64 17.75
CA ILE A 224 -5.02 -4.09 16.35
C ILE A 224 -3.65 -4.70 16.06
N SER A 225 -2.58 -3.98 16.39
CA SER A 225 -1.21 -4.48 16.25
C SER A 225 -0.97 -5.77 17.04
N SER A 226 -1.51 -5.86 18.27
CA SER A 226 -1.45 -7.07 19.09
C SER A 226 -2.18 -8.25 18.44
N ALA A 227 -3.37 -8.02 17.87
CA ALA A 227 -4.12 -9.04 17.16
C ALA A 227 -3.44 -9.49 15.85
N LEU A 228 -2.82 -8.56 15.11
CA LEU A 228 -2.06 -8.89 13.90
C LEU A 228 -0.79 -9.68 14.21
N MET A 229 -0.06 -9.32 15.27
CA MET A 229 1.08 -10.10 15.74
C MET A 229 0.68 -11.51 16.16
N PHE A 230 -0.45 -11.65 16.86
CA PHE A 230 -1.01 -12.95 17.20
C PHE A 230 -1.33 -13.78 15.95
N ILE A 231 -1.97 -13.19 14.92
CA ILE A 231 -2.27 -13.89 13.66
C ILE A 231 -0.99 -14.43 13.03
N ALA A 232 0.07 -13.61 12.94
CA ALA A 232 1.34 -14.03 12.37
C ALA A 232 1.97 -15.21 13.16
N GLU A 233 2.00 -15.12 14.50
CA GLU A 233 2.53 -16.19 15.37
C GLU A 233 1.76 -17.51 15.21
N VAL A 234 0.43 -17.43 15.09
CA VAL A 234 -0.41 -18.62 14.92
C VAL A 234 -0.20 -19.27 13.54
N ILE A 235 -0.10 -18.47 12.49
CA ILE A 235 0.18 -18.98 11.14
C ILE A 235 1.53 -19.69 11.12
N GLU A 236 2.57 -19.11 11.72
CA GLU A 236 3.89 -19.75 11.85
C GLU A 236 3.78 -21.11 12.57
N GLN A 237 3.06 -21.18 13.69
CA GLN A 237 2.88 -22.44 14.44
C GLN A 237 2.14 -23.52 13.64
N ILE A 238 1.10 -23.15 12.88
CA ILE A 238 0.35 -24.07 12.02
C ILE A 238 1.23 -24.58 10.88
N VAL A 239 2.03 -23.70 10.27
CA VAL A 239 2.97 -24.09 9.20
C VAL A 239 4.05 -25.05 9.72
N GLU A 240 4.55 -24.82 10.94
CA GLU A 240 5.56 -25.68 11.55
C GLU A 240 5.01 -27.04 11.98
N ASN A 241 3.73 -27.13 12.37
CA ASN A 241 3.12 -28.36 12.84
C ASN A 241 1.62 -28.48 12.50
N PRO A 242 1.29 -28.80 11.22
CA PRO A 242 -0.08 -28.78 10.74
C PRO A 242 -0.92 -29.93 11.30
N ASN A 243 -2.13 -29.60 11.74
CA ASN A 243 -3.17 -30.51 12.17
C ASN A 243 -4.37 -30.46 11.20
N LYS A 244 -5.16 -31.55 11.15
CA LYS A 244 -6.31 -31.68 10.23
C LYS A 244 -7.44 -30.68 10.47
N ASP A 245 -7.48 -30.05 11.63
CA ASP A 245 -8.50 -29.06 11.99
C ASP A 245 -8.04 -27.61 11.70
N ASP A 246 -6.81 -27.41 11.21
CA ASP A 246 -6.21 -26.09 11.04
C ASP A 246 -6.75 -25.31 9.83
N ASP A 247 -7.30 -25.99 8.82
CA ASP A 247 -7.87 -25.34 7.61
C ASP A 247 -8.98 -24.35 7.97
N THR A 248 -9.82 -24.69 8.95
CA THR A 248 -10.90 -23.80 9.41
C THR A 248 -10.35 -22.63 10.22
N LEU A 249 -9.29 -22.87 11.00
CA LEU A 249 -8.64 -21.82 11.79
C LEU A 249 -7.88 -20.83 10.89
N LEU A 250 -7.17 -21.30 9.87
CA LEU A 250 -6.46 -20.45 8.90
C LEU A 250 -7.43 -19.53 8.16
N ALA A 251 -8.53 -20.08 7.62
CA ALA A 251 -9.55 -19.28 6.94
C ALA A 251 -10.17 -18.21 7.85
N ASP A 252 -10.34 -18.52 9.14
CA ASP A 252 -10.88 -17.57 10.11
C ASP A 252 -9.85 -16.52 10.58
N LEU A 253 -8.57 -16.86 10.61
CA LEU A 253 -7.47 -15.91 10.87
C LEU A 253 -7.33 -14.91 9.72
N GLU A 254 -7.39 -15.37 8.47
CA GLU A 254 -7.41 -14.50 7.29
C GLU A 254 -8.64 -13.58 7.29
N GLN A 255 -9.82 -14.13 7.62
CA GLN A 255 -11.03 -13.32 7.77
C GLN A 255 -10.89 -12.29 8.89
N PHE A 256 -10.23 -12.63 10.00
CA PHE A 256 -9.99 -11.71 11.11
C PHE A 256 -8.98 -10.62 10.74
N GLU A 257 -7.87 -10.97 10.08
CA GLU A 257 -6.91 -10.01 9.54
C GLU A 257 -7.58 -9.02 8.58
N TRP A 258 -8.41 -9.53 7.66
CA TRP A 258 -9.17 -8.71 6.73
C TRP A 258 -10.14 -7.76 7.46
N ILE A 259 -10.78 -8.23 8.53
CA ILE A 259 -11.64 -7.41 9.37
C ILE A 259 -10.84 -6.27 10.04
N LEU A 260 -9.66 -6.58 10.58
CA LEU A 260 -8.81 -5.63 11.31
C LEU A 260 -8.21 -4.56 10.41
N THR A 261 -7.81 -4.94 9.19
CA THR A 261 -7.14 -4.05 8.23
C THR A 261 -8.12 -3.28 7.34
N GLY A 262 -9.33 -3.83 7.10
CA GLY A 262 -10.28 -3.31 6.12
C GLY A 262 -11.52 -2.57 6.66
N GLN A 263 -11.75 -2.54 7.98
CA GLN A 263 -12.91 -1.92 8.65
C GLN A 263 -14.25 -2.05 7.91
N PRO A 264 -14.78 -3.27 7.71
CA PRO A 264 -16.02 -3.47 6.97
C PRO A 264 -17.25 -2.87 7.66
N SER A 265 -18.22 -2.38 6.89
CA SER A 265 -19.49 -1.79 7.40
C SER A 265 -20.34 -2.71 8.28
N LYS A 266 -20.03 -4.02 8.30
CA LYS A 266 -20.66 -5.05 9.15
C LYS A 266 -19.71 -5.68 10.16
N LEU A 267 -18.67 -4.95 10.58
CA LEU A 267 -17.63 -5.37 11.53
C LEU A 267 -18.16 -6.21 12.71
N LYS A 268 -19.11 -5.69 13.48
CA LYS A 268 -19.66 -6.36 14.66
C LYS A 268 -20.35 -7.68 14.35
N GLY A 269 -21.04 -7.77 13.20
CA GLY A 269 -21.68 -9.00 12.77
C GLY A 269 -20.67 -10.07 12.42
N MET A 270 -19.59 -9.69 11.73
CA MET A 270 -18.53 -10.61 11.32
C MET A 270 -17.71 -11.10 12.51
N LEU A 271 -17.30 -10.19 13.40
CA LEU A 271 -16.65 -10.55 14.67
C LEU A 271 -17.57 -11.41 15.55
N GLY A 272 -18.88 -11.18 15.53
CA GLY A 272 -19.84 -12.01 16.24
C GLY A 272 -19.90 -13.45 15.73
N VAL A 273 -19.82 -13.65 14.41
CA VAL A 273 -19.76 -14.98 13.77
C VAL A 273 -18.47 -15.71 14.14
N LEU A 274 -17.32 -15.02 14.08
CA LEU A 274 -16.03 -15.59 14.52
C LEU A 274 -16.09 -15.95 16.01
N ASN A 275 -16.54 -15.04 16.88
CA ASN A 275 -16.63 -15.30 18.31
C ASN A 275 -17.54 -16.51 18.61
N GLY A 276 -18.67 -16.64 17.92
CA GLY A 276 -19.61 -17.75 18.10
C GLY A 276 -19.01 -19.12 17.82
N ARG A 277 -18.03 -19.22 16.91
CA ARG A 277 -17.34 -20.48 16.58
C ARG A 277 -16.34 -20.91 17.66
N TYR A 278 -15.68 -19.95 18.31
CA TYR A 278 -14.60 -20.23 19.26
C TYR A 278 -14.98 -20.07 20.74
N ALA A 279 -16.18 -19.58 21.06
CA ALA A 279 -16.62 -19.26 22.42
C ALA A 279 -16.67 -20.47 23.39
N THR A 280 -16.73 -21.70 22.88
CA THR A 280 -16.84 -22.92 23.69
C THR A 280 -15.54 -23.71 23.83
N THR A 281 -14.44 -23.18 23.30
CA THR A 281 -13.16 -23.90 23.24
C THR A 281 -12.42 -23.88 24.59
N SER A 282 -11.65 -24.94 24.89
CA SER A 282 -10.93 -25.06 26.17
C SER A 282 -9.91 -23.93 26.37
N SER A 283 -9.77 -23.43 27.60
CA SER A 283 -9.06 -22.19 27.96
C SER A 283 -7.57 -22.13 27.61
N ASN A 284 -6.94 -23.27 27.30
CA ASN A 284 -5.51 -23.36 27.01
C ASN A 284 -5.19 -23.67 25.53
N SER A 285 -6.18 -23.53 24.64
CA SER A 285 -6.00 -23.77 23.20
C SER A 285 -5.74 -22.47 22.44
N ILE A 286 -5.05 -22.57 21.28
CA ILE A 286 -4.86 -21.47 20.33
C ILE A 286 -6.19 -20.82 19.91
N HIS A 287 -7.25 -21.65 19.84
CA HIS A 287 -8.63 -21.25 19.59
C HIS A 287 -9.21 -20.36 20.70
N ALA A 288 -8.86 -20.63 21.97
CA ALA A 288 -9.29 -19.79 23.09
C ALA A 288 -8.56 -18.44 23.11
N GLN A 289 -7.27 -18.42 22.76
CA GLN A 289 -6.52 -17.17 22.59
C GLN A 289 -7.10 -16.33 21.45
N PHE A 290 -7.42 -16.97 20.31
CA PHE A 290 -8.08 -16.32 19.20
C PHE A 290 -9.45 -15.74 19.59
N SER A 291 -10.27 -16.51 20.33
CA SER A 291 -11.54 -16.01 20.88
C SER A 291 -11.35 -14.78 21.78
N GLN A 292 -10.31 -14.75 22.61
CA GLN A 292 -10.01 -13.59 23.46
C GLN A 292 -9.70 -12.34 22.64
N HIS A 293 -8.91 -12.45 21.56
CA HIS A 293 -8.67 -11.33 20.65
C HIS A 293 -9.96 -10.85 19.99
N ILE A 294 -10.82 -11.75 19.50
CA ILE A 294 -12.11 -11.38 18.89
C ILE A 294 -13.01 -10.67 19.93
N GLN A 295 -13.10 -11.19 21.15
CA GLN A 295 -13.89 -10.59 22.23
C GLN A 295 -13.35 -9.22 22.63
N PHE A 296 -12.03 -9.09 22.74
CA PHE A 296 -11.38 -7.82 23.00
C PHE A 296 -11.79 -6.79 21.96
N MET A 297 -11.72 -7.13 20.66
CA MET A 297 -12.12 -6.25 19.56
C MET A 297 -13.62 -5.93 19.54
N LEU A 298 -14.48 -6.87 19.94
CA LEU A 298 -15.91 -6.63 20.10
C LEU A 298 -16.24 -5.60 21.20
N HIS A 299 -15.40 -5.51 22.24
CA HIS A 299 -15.66 -4.70 23.43
C HIS A 299 -14.91 -3.36 23.45
N HIS A 300 -13.73 -3.28 22.83
CA HIS A 300 -12.82 -2.13 22.90
C HIS A 300 -12.87 -1.20 21.69
N ARG A 301 -14.07 -0.97 21.14
CA ARG A 301 -14.41 0.01 20.10
C ARG A 301 -13.30 0.38 19.09
N PHE A 302 -13.49 -0.12 17.88
CA PHE A 302 -13.75 0.81 16.77
C PHE A 302 -15.05 1.59 17.02
#